data_AF-A0A4Q3A5J6-F1
#
_entry.id   AF-A0A4Q3A5J6-F1
#
_cell.length_a   1.000
_cell.length_b   1.000
_cell.length_c   1.000
_cell.angle_alpha   90.00
_cell.angle_beta   90.00
_cell.angle_gamma   90.00
#
_symmetry.space_group_name_H-M   'P 1'
#
loop_
_entity.id
_entity.type
_entity.pdbx_description
1 polymer ?
#
loop_
_entity_poly.entity_id
_entity_poly.type
_entity_poly.pdbx_seq_one_letter_code
_entity_poly.pdbx_strand_id
1 'polypeptide(L)'
;MEKRTLSRKELYDLVWEKPFTTLSLLYAISDNGLRKTCIRMNIPYPKAGHWQKLKSGRKTAKLPLRTDMSVSQEVILYVRNTGNANHLEDNSTPLQRLQAEIEDAIADVLTVPKKLEEPDEYVSALKNCLERQEPRFSRYIGMVSSSDATLDTKVHVTTIERALLFWDTFIKALRARGHDVCIRYSSTYVLVSGSEFKILLREKTTKESYRESNLDWTRYKPTGILALQYDTYPHKEWKDGKTQSLEQQLSRIIAYLEIEADHRMAERIIRLREEDARKEQERIIAELEKRKRDELVDFRELLHKADRWHKAQNLRSYIVEVEKRSNSYDLENNSLNKWLQWAREKADWYDPFIERHDELLVGINRDSLDDLDETPKHKSVYPYYVLESGNSYFASQWKNNYRKKE
;
A
#
# COMPACT_ATOMS: atom_id res chain seq x y z
N MET A 1 -41.95 -7.91 -14.07
CA MET A 1 -41.14 -9.14 -14.09
C MET A 1 -41.42 -9.90 -12.81
N GLU A 2 -41.58 -11.21 -12.88
CA GLU A 2 -41.81 -12.03 -11.68
C GLU A 2 -40.52 -12.09 -10.84
N LYS A 3 -40.62 -11.83 -9.54
CA LYS A 3 -39.46 -11.80 -8.63
C LYS A 3 -39.25 -13.20 -8.07
N ARG A 4 -38.08 -13.79 -8.30
CA ARG A 4 -37.67 -15.08 -7.72
C ARG A 4 -36.49 -14.87 -6.77
N THR A 5 -36.72 -15.12 -5.49
CA THR A 5 -35.65 -15.20 -4.50
C THR A 5 -35.02 -16.58 -4.58
N LEU A 6 -33.70 -16.64 -4.77
CA LEU A 6 -32.92 -17.87 -4.78
C LEU A 6 -31.95 -17.87 -3.62
N SER A 7 -31.87 -18.99 -2.91
CA SER A 7 -30.82 -19.24 -1.93
C SER A 7 -29.46 -19.43 -2.61
N ARG A 8 -28.38 -19.25 -1.85
CA ARG A 8 -27.00 -19.46 -2.30
C ARG A 8 -26.77 -20.87 -2.85
N LYS A 9 -27.42 -21.87 -2.24
CA LYS A 9 -27.34 -23.27 -2.69
C LYS A 9 -28.08 -23.46 -4.01
N GLU A 10 -29.29 -22.90 -4.14
CA GLU A 10 -30.08 -22.99 -5.37
C GLU A 10 -29.38 -22.29 -6.54
N LEU A 11 -28.78 -21.11 -6.31
CA LEU A 11 -28.00 -20.43 -7.34
C LEU A 11 -26.77 -21.25 -7.76
N TYR A 12 -26.09 -21.87 -6.81
CA TYR A 12 -24.98 -22.78 -7.11
C TYR A 12 -25.44 -23.95 -7.98
N ASP A 13 -26.49 -24.68 -7.59
CA ASP A 13 -26.95 -25.82 -8.35
C ASP A 13 -27.40 -25.43 -9.77
N LEU A 14 -28.10 -24.30 -9.89
CA LEU A 14 -28.55 -23.75 -11.16
C LEU A 14 -27.39 -23.41 -12.12
N VAL A 15 -26.29 -22.82 -11.61
CA VAL A 15 -25.10 -22.45 -12.39
C VAL A 15 -24.27 -23.67 -12.81
N TRP A 16 -24.40 -24.80 -12.10
CA TRP A 16 -23.79 -26.08 -12.47
C TRP A 16 -24.72 -26.97 -13.30
N GLU A 17 -26.00 -26.62 -13.42
CA GLU A 17 -26.98 -27.31 -14.28
C GLU A 17 -27.05 -26.70 -15.68
N LYS A 18 -26.97 -25.36 -15.78
CA LYS A 18 -27.12 -24.63 -17.05
C LYS A 18 -25.99 -23.62 -17.28
N PRO A 19 -25.54 -23.42 -18.54
CA PRO A 19 -24.62 -22.34 -18.87
C PRO A 19 -25.18 -20.97 -18.50
N PHE A 20 -24.30 -20.06 -18.09
CA PHE A 20 -24.67 -18.68 -17.78
C PHE A 20 -25.42 -17.98 -18.92
N THR A 21 -25.09 -18.29 -20.18
CA THR A 21 -25.80 -17.77 -21.36
C THR A 21 -27.27 -18.20 -21.42
N THR A 22 -27.59 -19.40 -20.93
CA THR A 22 -28.97 -19.89 -20.82
C THR A 22 -29.66 -19.26 -19.62
N LEU A 23 -28.96 -19.12 -18.50
CA LEU A 23 -29.50 -18.49 -17.30
C LEU A 23 -29.78 -17.00 -17.51
N SER A 24 -28.95 -16.29 -18.27
CA SER A 24 -29.19 -14.89 -18.66
C SER A 24 -30.37 -14.68 -19.61
N LEU A 25 -30.86 -15.77 -20.23
CA LEU A 25 -32.09 -15.72 -21.04
C LEU A 25 -33.34 -15.98 -20.18
N LEU A 26 -33.21 -16.76 -19.10
CA LEU A 26 -34.31 -17.09 -18.18
C LEU A 26 -34.52 -15.99 -17.14
N TYR A 27 -33.43 -15.41 -16.65
CA TYR A 27 -33.42 -14.35 -15.66
C TYR A 27 -32.99 -13.04 -16.32
N ALA A 28 -33.64 -11.94 -15.94
CA ALA A 28 -33.34 -10.55 -16.33
C ALA A 28 -32.02 -10.07 -15.67
N ILE A 29 -30.92 -10.77 -15.98
CA ILE A 29 -29.57 -10.51 -15.51
C ILE A 29 -28.55 -10.94 -16.58
N SER A 30 -27.56 -10.10 -16.85
CA SER A 30 -26.51 -10.42 -17.83
C SER A 30 -25.57 -11.52 -17.33
N ASP A 31 -24.89 -12.24 -18.25
CA ASP A 31 -23.87 -13.26 -17.90
C ASP A 31 -22.82 -12.68 -16.91
N ASN A 32 -22.32 -11.47 -17.19
CA ASN A 32 -21.36 -10.80 -16.31
C ASN A 32 -21.98 -10.41 -14.96
N GLY A 33 -23.24 -9.95 -14.95
CA GLY A 33 -23.99 -9.67 -13.72
C GLY A 33 -24.17 -10.91 -12.85
N LEU A 34 -24.48 -12.05 -13.46
CA LEU A 34 -24.64 -13.34 -12.80
C LEU A 34 -23.30 -13.87 -12.26
N ARG A 35 -22.19 -13.66 -12.97
CA ARG A 35 -20.82 -13.95 -12.47
C ARG A 35 -20.42 -13.08 -11.29
N LYS A 36 -20.63 -11.77 -11.37
CA LYS A 36 -20.38 -10.84 -10.24
C LYS A 36 -21.19 -11.26 -9.01
N THR A 37 -22.42 -11.72 -9.23
CA THR A 37 -23.29 -12.23 -8.16
C THR A 37 -22.69 -13.50 -7.54
N CYS A 38 -22.23 -14.46 -8.34
CA CYS A 38 -21.56 -15.66 -7.83
C CYS A 38 -20.27 -15.33 -7.06
N ILE A 39 -19.48 -14.37 -7.52
CA ILE A 39 -18.26 -13.90 -6.82
C ILE A 39 -18.63 -13.29 -5.46
N ARG A 40 -19.61 -12.38 -5.42
CA ARG A 40 -20.08 -11.73 -4.19
C ARG A 40 -20.61 -12.73 -3.17
N MET A 41 -21.25 -13.81 -3.62
CA MET A 41 -21.78 -14.87 -2.76
C MET A 41 -20.78 -16.02 -2.53
N ASN A 42 -19.52 -15.87 -2.96
CA ASN A 42 -18.47 -16.90 -2.85
C ASN A 42 -18.96 -18.29 -3.34
N ILE A 43 -19.63 -18.29 -4.50
CA ILE A 43 -20.15 -19.49 -5.17
C ILE A 43 -19.16 -19.90 -6.25
N PRO A 44 -18.55 -21.09 -6.18
CA PRO A 44 -17.72 -21.59 -7.26
C PRO A 44 -18.60 -21.96 -8.46
N TYR A 45 -18.17 -21.59 -9.66
CA TYR A 45 -18.90 -21.82 -10.90
C TYR A 45 -18.00 -22.44 -11.99
N PRO A 46 -18.58 -23.07 -13.02
CA PRO A 46 -17.80 -23.69 -14.09
C PRO A 46 -16.89 -22.69 -14.82
N LYS A 47 -15.60 -23.03 -14.95
CA LYS A 47 -14.64 -22.26 -15.77
C LYS A 47 -14.92 -22.40 -17.26
N ALA A 48 -14.39 -21.48 -18.06
CA ALA A 48 -14.50 -21.50 -19.52
C ALA A 48 -14.10 -22.88 -20.10
N GLY A 49 -14.91 -23.42 -20.99
CA GLY A 49 -14.71 -24.73 -21.61
C GLY A 49 -15.32 -25.93 -20.86
N HIS A 50 -15.83 -25.77 -19.64
CA HIS A 50 -16.52 -26.85 -18.90
C HIS A 50 -17.71 -27.44 -19.69
N TRP A 51 -18.58 -26.58 -20.20
CA TRP A 51 -19.77 -26.99 -20.98
C TRP A 51 -19.43 -27.60 -22.34
N GLN A 52 -18.33 -27.18 -22.96
CA GLN A 52 -17.83 -27.80 -24.21
C GLN A 52 -17.31 -29.22 -23.95
N LYS A 53 -16.60 -29.42 -22.84
CA LYS A 53 -16.10 -30.74 -22.41
C LYS A 53 -17.24 -31.71 -22.09
N LEU A 54 -18.30 -31.24 -21.43
CA LEU A 54 -19.51 -32.03 -21.18
C LEU A 54 -20.24 -32.42 -22.48
N LYS A 55 -20.39 -31.48 -23.42
CA LYS A 55 -20.97 -31.79 -24.75
C LYS A 55 -20.14 -32.80 -25.55
N SER A 56 -18.82 -32.83 -25.35
CA SER A 56 -17.92 -33.81 -25.97
C SER A 56 -17.74 -35.10 -25.15
N GLY A 57 -18.61 -35.38 -24.16
CA GLY A 57 -18.60 -36.61 -23.37
C GLY A 57 -17.44 -36.77 -22.37
N ARG A 58 -16.68 -35.70 -22.07
CA ARG A 58 -15.53 -35.76 -21.14
C ARG A 58 -15.97 -35.48 -19.70
N LYS A 59 -15.48 -36.28 -18.75
CA LYS A 59 -15.74 -36.11 -17.31
C LYS A 59 -15.12 -34.80 -16.80
N THR A 60 -15.87 -34.03 -16.02
CA THR A 60 -15.42 -32.79 -15.39
C THR A 60 -15.79 -32.79 -13.90
N ALA A 61 -14.93 -32.22 -13.05
CA ALA A 61 -15.15 -32.17 -11.61
C ALA A 61 -16.01 -30.95 -11.21
N LYS A 62 -17.09 -31.18 -10.45
CA LYS A 62 -17.90 -30.14 -9.79
C LYS A 62 -17.20 -29.71 -8.50
N LEU A 63 -16.90 -28.42 -8.35
CA LEU A 63 -16.24 -27.88 -7.15
C LEU A 63 -17.27 -27.74 -6.02
N PRO A 64 -17.02 -28.26 -4.80
CA PRO A 64 -17.99 -28.20 -3.71
C PRO A 64 -18.23 -26.75 -3.24
N LEU A 65 -19.49 -26.45 -2.92
CA LEU A 65 -19.88 -25.18 -2.32
C LEU A 65 -19.34 -25.09 -0.89
N ARG A 66 -18.51 -24.08 -0.60
CA ARG A 66 -17.94 -23.85 0.73
C ARG A 66 -18.98 -23.23 1.67
N THR A 67 -19.10 -23.74 2.89
CA THR A 67 -19.94 -23.14 3.93
C THR A 67 -19.26 -21.88 4.44
N ASP A 68 -19.88 -20.74 4.17
CA ASP A 68 -19.36 -19.43 4.55
C ASP A 68 -20.57 -18.55 4.92
N MET A 69 -20.76 -18.28 6.21
CA MET A 69 -21.90 -17.50 6.70
C MET A 69 -21.66 -15.98 6.62
N SER A 70 -20.45 -15.54 6.24
CA SER A 70 -20.12 -14.12 6.15
C SER A 70 -20.62 -13.43 4.87
N VAL A 71 -21.02 -14.23 3.87
CA VAL A 71 -21.51 -13.74 2.57
C VAL A 71 -23.04 -13.78 2.48
N SER A 72 -23.61 -13.03 1.53
CA SER A 72 -25.06 -13.06 1.27
C SER A 72 -25.54 -14.47 0.98
N GLN A 73 -26.56 -14.94 1.70
CA GLN A 73 -27.13 -16.29 1.54
C GLN A 73 -28.30 -16.32 0.55
N GLU A 74 -28.77 -15.17 0.09
CA GLU A 74 -29.88 -15.07 -0.85
C GLU A 74 -29.59 -14.03 -1.94
N VAL A 75 -30.21 -14.22 -3.10
CA VAL A 75 -30.24 -13.24 -4.18
C VAL A 75 -31.63 -13.19 -4.80
N ILE A 76 -32.05 -11.98 -5.15
CA ILE A 76 -33.27 -11.75 -5.90
C ILE A 76 -32.92 -11.70 -7.39
N LEU A 77 -33.48 -12.61 -8.18
CA LEU A 77 -33.44 -12.57 -9.64
C LEU A 77 -34.85 -12.33 -10.18
N TYR A 78 -34.97 -11.63 -11.31
CA TYR A 78 -36.24 -11.40 -11.97
C TYR A 78 -36.39 -12.38 -13.13
N VAL A 79 -37.49 -13.13 -13.20
CA VAL A 79 -37.76 -14.08 -14.30
C VAL A 79 -38.34 -13.31 -15.48
N ARG A 80 -37.83 -13.58 -16.69
CA ARG A 80 -38.36 -12.96 -17.92
C ARG A 80 -39.74 -13.53 -18.23
N ASN A 81 -40.76 -12.67 -18.26
CA ASN A 81 -42.09 -13.05 -18.73
C ASN A 81 -42.13 -12.99 -20.26
N THR A 82 -42.50 -14.09 -20.90
CA THR A 82 -42.68 -14.21 -22.35
C THR A 82 -43.89 -13.39 -22.79
N GLY A 83 -43.72 -12.08 -22.96
CA GLY A 83 -44.81 -11.18 -23.35
C GLY A 83 -44.40 -9.73 -23.62
N ASN A 84 -43.27 -9.27 -23.08
CA ASN A 84 -42.75 -7.92 -23.36
C ASN A 84 -41.46 -8.02 -24.18
N ALA A 85 -41.59 -8.36 -25.45
CA ALA A 85 -40.60 -8.00 -26.45
C ALA A 85 -40.69 -6.49 -26.67
N ASN A 86 -39.97 -5.70 -25.86
CA ASN A 86 -39.50 -4.32 -26.10
C ASN A 86 -39.17 -3.57 -24.78
N HIS A 87 -38.37 -4.20 -23.91
CA HIS A 87 -37.45 -3.43 -23.09
C HIS A 87 -36.06 -4.01 -23.34
N LEU A 88 -35.30 -3.34 -24.19
CA LEU A 88 -33.87 -3.59 -24.36
C LEU A 88 -33.23 -3.34 -23.00
N GLU A 89 -32.97 -4.41 -22.24
CA GLU A 89 -32.00 -4.35 -21.15
C GLU A 89 -30.69 -3.93 -21.81
N ASP A 90 -30.31 -2.68 -21.57
CA ASP A 90 -29.18 -2.04 -22.21
C ASP A 90 -27.89 -2.75 -21.80
N ASN A 91 -27.54 -3.79 -22.56
CA ASN A 91 -26.31 -4.58 -22.45
C ASN A 91 -25.06 -3.75 -22.83
N SER A 92 -25.23 -2.45 -23.07
CA SER A 92 -24.14 -1.51 -23.26
C SER A 92 -23.22 -1.51 -22.03
N THR A 93 -21.93 -1.58 -22.31
CA THR A 93 -20.89 -1.35 -21.29
C THR A 93 -20.99 0.09 -20.76
N PRO A 94 -20.49 0.39 -19.54
CA PRO A 94 -20.43 1.77 -19.03
C PRO A 94 -19.80 2.74 -20.05
N LEU A 95 -18.77 2.26 -20.75
CA LEU A 95 -18.13 2.99 -21.84
C LEU A 95 -19.09 3.33 -22.99
N GLN A 96 -19.93 2.39 -23.41
CA GLN A 96 -20.89 2.61 -24.50
C GLN A 96 -22.02 3.55 -24.10
N ARG A 97 -22.46 3.51 -22.84
CA ARG A 97 -23.47 4.46 -22.33
C ARG A 97 -22.93 5.88 -22.33
N LEU A 98 -21.73 6.04 -21.77
CA LEU A 98 -21.09 7.35 -21.70
C LEU A 98 -20.68 7.85 -23.08
N GLN A 99 -20.25 6.96 -23.97
CA GLN A 99 -20.01 7.30 -25.37
C GLN A 99 -21.28 7.85 -26.03
N ALA A 100 -22.43 7.18 -25.86
CA ALA A 100 -23.70 7.64 -26.42
C ALA A 100 -24.15 8.98 -25.80
N GLU A 101 -23.95 9.17 -24.49
CA GLU A 101 -24.22 10.44 -23.80
C GLU A 101 -23.35 11.57 -24.34
N ILE A 102 -22.05 11.31 -24.58
CA ILE A 102 -21.14 12.29 -25.18
C ILE A 102 -21.55 12.59 -26.63
N GLU A 103 -21.90 11.56 -27.41
CA GLU A 103 -22.37 11.75 -28.78
C GLU A 103 -23.65 12.58 -28.84
N ASP A 104 -24.59 12.40 -27.91
CA ASP A 104 -25.81 13.20 -27.81
C ASP A 104 -25.50 14.65 -27.36
N ALA A 105 -24.60 14.83 -26.39
CA ALA A 105 -24.29 16.14 -25.81
C ALA A 105 -23.45 17.04 -26.72
N ILE A 106 -22.50 16.48 -27.48
CA ILE A 106 -21.53 17.24 -28.28
C ILE A 106 -21.43 16.76 -29.74
N ALA A 107 -22.53 16.24 -30.30
CA ALA A 107 -22.62 15.75 -31.69
C ALA A 107 -21.98 16.71 -32.71
N ASP A 108 -22.28 18.00 -32.57
CA ASP A 108 -21.86 19.05 -33.49
C ASP A 108 -20.34 19.26 -33.52
N VAL A 109 -19.65 18.94 -32.42
CA VAL A 109 -18.20 19.18 -32.24
C VAL A 109 -17.38 17.93 -32.54
N LEU A 110 -18.00 16.74 -32.55
CA LEU A 110 -17.30 15.47 -32.77
C LEU A 110 -16.93 15.21 -34.24
N THR A 111 -17.48 16.00 -35.18
CA THR A 111 -17.20 15.84 -36.60
C THR A 111 -15.91 16.58 -36.98
N VAL A 112 -14.86 15.82 -37.31
CA VAL A 112 -13.59 16.40 -37.76
C VAL A 112 -13.76 17.08 -39.12
N PRO A 113 -13.47 18.40 -39.24
CA PRO A 113 -13.61 19.11 -40.49
C PRO A 113 -12.56 18.67 -41.53
N LYS A 114 -12.78 19.02 -42.80
CA LYS A 114 -11.82 18.73 -43.87
C LYS A 114 -10.68 19.75 -43.95
N LYS A 115 -10.83 20.91 -43.30
CA LYS A 115 -9.87 22.01 -43.27
C LYS A 115 -9.87 22.64 -41.88
N LEU A 116 -8.72 23.16 -41.46
CA LEU A 116 -8.57 23.89 -40.20
C LEU A 116 -9.14 25.30 -40.37
N GLU A 117 -10.28 25.55 -39.73
CA GLU A 117 -10.92 26.86 -39.62
C GLU A 117 -10.93 27.25 -38.14
N GLU A 118 -10.37 28.42 -37.82
CA GLU A 118 -10.22 28.92 -36.45
C GLU A 118 -9.64 27.87 -35.47
N PRO A 119 -8.38 27.47 -35.66
CA PRO A 119 -7.74 26.46 -34.82
C PRO A 119 -7.52 26.97 -33.39
N ASP A 120 -7.55 26.04 -32.44
CA ASP A 120 -7.15 26.32 -31.07
C ASP A 120 -5.72 26.90 -30.98
N GLU A 121 -5.44 27.67 -29.91
CA GLU A 121 -4.12 28.25 -29.67
C GLU A 121 -3.01 27.18 -29.64
N TYR A 122 -3.27 26.04 -28.99
CA TYR A 122 -2.29 24.95 -28.92
C TYR A 122 -2.06 24.28 -30.28
N VAL A 123 -3.11 24.21 -31.13
CA VAL A 123 -3.00 23.65 -32.48
C VAL A 123 -2.27 24.61 -33.40
N SER A 124 -2.52 25.91 -33.26
CA SER A 124 -1.79 26.96 -33.99
C SER A 124 -0.29 26.93 -33.68
N ALA A 125 0.05 26.79 -32.40
CA ALA A 125 1.44 26.63 -31.97
C ALA A 125 2.06 25.33 -32.52
N LEU A 126 1.32 24.22 -32.47
CA LEU A 126 1.77 22.94 -33.03
C LEU A 126 2.02 23.02 -34.54
N LYS A 127 1.13 23.65 -35.30
CA LYS A 127 1.27 23.84 -36.75
C LYS A 127 2.58 24.56 -37.08
N ASN A 128 2.81 25.71 -36.45
CA ASN A 128 4.02 26.51 -36.64
C ASN A 128 5.28 25.73 -36.23
N CYS A 129 5.20 24.89 -35.20
CA CYS A 129 6.30 24.03 -34.77
C CYS A 129 6.62 22.98 -35.84
N LEU A 130 5.64 22.19 -36.27
CA LEU A 130 5.85 21.08 -37.20
C LEU A 130 6.30 21.54 -38.59
N GLU A 131 5.82 22.69 -39.08
CA GLU A 131 6.23 23.26 -40.37
C GLU A 131 7.71 23.70 -40.39
N ARG A 132 8.28 24.02 -39.23
CA ARG A 132 9.70 24.40 -39.08
C ARG A 132 10.64 23.20 -38.90
N GLN A 133 10.10 22.01 -38.61
CA GLN A 133 10.94 20.84 -38.34
C GLN A 133 11.47 20.23 -39.63
N GLU A 134 12.77 19.93 -39.66
CA GLU A 134 13.34 19.16 -40.74
C GLU A 134 12.95 17.67 -40.62
N PRO A 135 12.44 17.04 -41.70
CA PRO A 135 12.07 15.64 -41.67
C PRO A 135 13.30 14.76 -41.41
N ARG A 136 13.15 13.74 -40.57
CA ARG A 136 14.26 12.81 -40.31
C ARG A 136 14.58 11.95 -41.54
N PHE A 137 15.85 11.84 -41.92
CA PHE A 137 16.26 11.12 -43.14
C PHE A 137 16.91 9.74 -42.91
N SER A 138 17.39 9.46 -41.70
CA SER A 138 18.14 8.22 -41.39
C SER A 138 17.24 7.11 -40.84
N ARG A 139 17.12 7.00 -39.51
CA ARG A 139 16.45 5.87 -38.85
C ARG A 139 14.91 5.92 -38.96
N TYR A 140 14.32 7.11 -39.00
CA TYR A 140 12.87 7.34 -39.02
C TYR A 140 12.49 8.22 -40.21
N ILE A 141 12.29 7.63 -41.38
CA ILE A 141 12.22 8.38 -42.64
C ILE A 141 10.98 9.28 -42.67
N GLY A 142 11.18 10.57 -42.93
CA GLY A 142 10.14 11.58 -43.12
C GLY A 142 9.36 11.94 -41.85
N MET A 143 9.79 11.44 -40.68
CA MET A 143 9.11 11.71 -39.41
C MET A 143 9.52 13.07 -38.87
N VAL A 144 8.52 13.84 -38.42
CA VAL A 144 8.67 15.06 -37.65
C VAL A 144 8.11 14.86 -36.24
N SER A 145 8.66 15.59 -35.28
CA SER A 145 8.22 15.56 -33.89
C SER A 145 8.03 16.97 -33.38
N SER A 146 6.96 17.18 -32.63
CA SER A 146 6.75 18.41 -31.86
C SER A 146 7.93 18.64 -30.90
N SER A 147 8.28 19.91 -30.75
CA SER A 147 9.24 20.41 -29.78
C SER A 147 8.63 21.60 -29.04
N ASP A 148 9.32 22.10 -28.02
CA ASP A 148 9.06 23.42 -27.42
C ASP A 148 7.61 23.69 -26.98
N ALA A 149 7.19 23.15 -25.84
CA ALA A 149 5.91 23.49 -25.18
C ALA A 149 4.66 23.43 -26.09
N THR A 150 4.69 22.61 -27.15
CA THR A 150 3.54 22.31 -28.02
C THR A 150 2.96 20.93 -27.73
N LEU A 151 1.86 20.59 -28.42
CA LEU A 151 1.16 19.32 -28.28
C LEU A 151 2.06 18.14 -28.71
N ASP A 152 2.23 17.14 -27.83
CA ASP A 152 3.14 16.00 -28.07
C ASP A 152 2.66 15.15 -29.26
N THR A 153 3.34 15.31 -30.39
CA THR A 153 2.94 14.79 -31.70
C THR A 153 4.16 14.26 -32.47
N LYS A 154 4.07 13.03 -32.99
CA LYS A 154 5.15 12.38 -33.75
C LYS A 154 4.58 11.74 -35.01
N VAL A 155 4.63 12.45 -36.13
CA VAL A 155 3.93 12.05 -37.36
C VAL A 155 4.83 12.19 -38.59
N HIS A 156 4.46 11.55 -39.69
CA HIS A 156 5.11 11.79 -40.97
C HIS A 156 4.68 13.13 -41.57
N VAL A 157 5.53 13.75 -42.40
CA VAL A 157 5.24 15.02 -43.07
C VAL A 157 3.91 15.06 -43.83
N THR A 158 3.49 13.92 -44.42
CA THR A 158 2.22 13.82 -45.16
C THR A 158 0.99 13.76 -44.26
N THR A 159 1.17 13.44 -42.98
CA THR A 159 0.09 13.20 -42.02
C THR A 159 -0.08 14.38 -41.05
N ILE A 160 0.72 15.45 -41.21
CA ILE A 160 0.68 16.65 -40.35
C ILE A 160 -0.72 17.27 -40.34
N GLU A 161 -1.32 17.52 -41.51
CA GLU A 161 -2.64 18.17 -41.60
C GLU A 161 -3.73 17.37 -40.89
N ARG A 162 -3.74 16.04 -41.08
CA ARG A 162 -4.66 15.12 -40.40
C ARG A 162 -4.48 15.14 -38.89
N ALA A 163 -3.23 15.18 -38.41
CA ALA A 163 -2.92 15.26 -36.99
C ALA A 163 -3.39 16.58 -36.36
N LEU A 164 -3.23 17.70 -37.07
CA LEU A 164 -3.70 19.02 -36.63
C LEU A 164 -5.23 19.07 -36.53
N LEU A 165 -5.94 18.54 -37.55
CA LEU A 165 -7.40 18.44 -37.56
C LEU A 165 -7.93 17.59 -36.40
N PHE A 166 -7.27 16.45 -36.13
CA PHE A 166 -7.61 15.59 -35.01
C PHE A 166 -7.45 16.34 -33.68
N TRP A 167 -6.29 16.99 -33.46
CA TRP A 167 -6.04 17.73 -32.22
C TRP A 167 -7.04 18.86 -31.99
N ASP A 168 -7.35 19.63 -33.03
CA ASP A 168 -8.31 20.73 -32.95
C ASP A 168 -9.69 20.25 -32.52
N THR A 169 -10.19 19.21 -33.20
CA THR A 169 -11.49 18.62 -32.89
C THR A 169 -11.49 17.99 -31.50
N PHE A 170 -10.41 17.31 -31.12
CA PHE A 170 -10.30 16.67 -29.81
C PHE A 170 -10.28 17.69 -28.66
N ILE A 171 -9.51 18.78 -28.78
CA ILE A 171 -9.45 19.85 -27.78
C ILE A 171 -10.80 20.56 -27.67
N LYS A 172 -11.42 20.90 -28.81
CA LYS A 172 -12.75 21.51 -28.84
C LYS A 172 -13.81 20.60 -28.20
N ALA A 173 -13.79 19.31 -28.49
CA ALA A 173 -14.69 18.32 -27.90
C ALA A 173 -14.49 18.17 -26.38
N LEU A 174 -13.24 18.14 -25.91
CA LEU A 174 -12.93 18.09 -24.48
C LEU A 174 -13.47 19.33 -23.75
N ARG A 175 -13.23 20.52 -24.29
CA ARG A 175 -13.72 21.78 -23.70
C ARG A 175 -15.23 21.91 -23.74
N ALA A 176 -15.87 21.45 -24.82
CA ALA A 176 -17.33 21.39 -24.89
C ALA A 176 -17.92 20.48 -23.80
N ARG A 177 -17.19 19.44 -23.39
CA ARG A 177 -17.58 18.54 -22.29
C ARG A 177 -17.16 19.02 -20.89
N GLY A 178 -16.54 20.20 -20.79
CA GLY A 178 -16.11 20.81 -19.53
C GLY A 178 -14.71 20.38 -19.04
N HIS A 179 -13.93 19.70 -19.88
CA HIS A 179 -12.55 19.31 -19.60
C HIS A 179 -11.57 20.31 -20.21
N ASP A 180 -10.30 20.21 -19.86
CA ASP A 180 -9.28 21.09 -20.43
C ASP A 180 -7.98 20.35 -20.78
N VAL A 181 -7.09 21.03 -21.48
CA VAL A 181 -5.79 20.50 -21.91
C VAL A 181 -4.71 21.48 -21.49
N CYS A 182 -3.62 20.95 -20.95
CA CYS A 182 -2.43 21.74 -20.63
C CYS A 182 -1.16 21.07 -21.13
N ILE A 183 -0.10 21.86 -21.31
CA ILE A 183 1.20 21.38 -21.76
C ILE A 183 2.22 21.66 -20.67
N ARG A 184 2.93 20.61 -20.24
CA ARG A 184 4.01 20.73 -19.25
C ARG A 184 5.20 19.91 -19.70
N TYR A 185 6.39 20.52 -19.68
CA TYR A 185 7.65 19.87 -20.07
C TYR A 185 7.56 19.16 -21.44
N SER A 186 6.96 19.83 -22.43
CA SER A 186 6.73 19.30 -23.78
C SER A 186 5.90 18.01 -23.83
N SER A 187 5.07 17.77 -22.81
CA SER A 187 4.10 16.69 -22.76
C SER A 187 2.69 17.25 -22.64
N THR A 188 1.74 16.64 -23.35
CA THR A 188 0.32 17.04 -23.32
C THR A 188 -0.42 16.29 -22.23
N TYR A 189 -1.18 17.03 -21.43
CA TYR A 189 -2.02 16.50 -20.37
C TYR A 189 -3.47 16.91 -20.59
N VAL A 190 -4.37 15.93 -20.55
CA VAL A 190 -5.83 16.17 -20.50
C VAL A 190 -6.27 16.17 -19.05
N LEU A 191 -7.00 17.20 -18.65
CA LEU A 191 -7.48 17.43 -17.29
C LEU A 191 -8.96 17.07 -17.22
N VAL A 192 -9.29 15.99 -16.51
CA VAL A 192 -10.66 15.44 -16.40
C VAL A 192 -10.94 15.17 -14.93
N SER A 193 -11.96 15.81 -14.37
CA SER A 193 -12.39 15.59 -12.97
C SER A 193 -11.24 15.65 -11.94
N GLY A 194 -10.28 16.57 -12.14
CA GLY A 194 -9.10 16.72 -11.27
C GLY A 194 -8.01 15.64 -11.44
N SER A 195 -8.17 14.74 -12.41
CA SER A 195 -7.17 13.76 -12.84
C SER A 195 -6.46 14.23 -14.11
N GLU A 196 -5.15 13.96 -14.19
CA GLU A 196 -4.32 14.36 -15.31
C GLU A 196 -3.92 13.13 -16.16
N PHE A 197 -4.08 13.24 -17.48
CA PHE A 197 -3.82 12.16 -18.43
C PHE A 197 -2.77 12.57 -19.45
N LYS A 198 -1.56 12.02 -19.32
CA LYS A 198 -0.50 12.24 -20.31
C LYS A 198 -0.84 11.54 -21.62
N ILE A 199 -0.92 12.29 -22.71
CA ILE A 199 -1.27 11.79 -24.04
C ILE A 199 -0.24 12.19 -25.10
N LEU A 200 -0.07 11.31 -26.08
CA LEU A 200 0.85 11.48 -27.21
C LEU A 200 0.11 11.05 -28.50
N LEU A 201 0.10 11.91 -29.52
CA LEU A 201 -0.36 11.52 -30.85
C LEU A 201 0.84 11.04 -31.67
N ARG A 202 0.80 9.83 -32.21
CA ARG A 202 1.89 9.27 -32.99
C ARG A 202 1.43 8.51 -34.22
N GLU A 203 2.22 8.58 -35.28
CA GLU A 203 2.08 7.67 -36.41
C GLU A 203 2.82 6.36 -36.13
N LYS A 204 2.18 5.25 -36.50
CA LYS A 204 2.83 3.93 -36.44
C LYS A 204 3.88 3.81 -37.52
N THR A 205 4.93 3.08 -37.18
CA THR A 205 6.05 2.81 -38.08
C THR A 205 6.30 1.33 -38.17
N THR A 206 6.61 0.84 -39.37
CA THR A 206 7.03 -0.53 -39.61
C THR A 206 8.56 -0.60 -39.69
N LYS A 207 9.14 -1.58 -39.00
CA LYS A 207 10.58 -1.85 -39.05
C LYS A 207 10.94 -2.52 -40.37
N GLU A 208 11.93 -1.98 -41.05
CA GLU A 208 12.53 -2.57 -42.25
C GLU A 208 14.03 -2.71 -42.03
N SER A 209 14.53 -3.93 -42.20
CA SER A 209 15.97 -4.20 -42.16
C SER A 209 16.53 -4.18 -43.57
N TYR A 210 17.66 -3.52 -43.77
CA TYR A 210 18.38 -3.51 -45.05
C TYR A 210 19.87 -3.66 -44.78
N ARG A 211 20.60 -4.25 -45.74
CA ARG A 211 22.04 -4.47 -45.62
C ARG A 211 22.78 -3.46 -46.48
N GLU A 212 23.76 -2.78 -45.88
CA GLU A 212 24.62 -1.80 -46.56
C GLU A 212 26.05 -1.99 -46.04
N SER A 213 27.00 -2.17 -46.96
CA SER A 213 28.43 -2.34 -46.65
C SER A 213 28.74 -3.40 -45.58
N ASN A 214 28.15 -4.59 -45.72
CA ASN A 214 28.25 -5.73 -44.78
C ASN A 214 27.70 -5.48 -43.36
N LEU A 215 27.00 -4.38 -43.13
CA LEU A 215 26.31 -4.08 -41.88
C LEU A 215 24.79 -4.17 -42.09
N ASP A 216 24.10 -4.73 -41.10
CA ASP A 216 22.64 -4.80 -41.08
C ASP A 216 22.08 -3.53 -40.42
N TRP A 217 21.44 -2.70 -41.24
CA TRP A 217 20.80 -1.47 -40.79
C TRP A 217 19.31 -1.67 -40.58
N THR A 218 18.73 -0.84 -39.73
CA THR A 218 17.29 -0.80 -39.49
C THR A 218 16.78 0.61 -39.75
N ARG A 219 15.74 0.71 -40.57
CA ARG A 219 14.96 1.92 -40.76
C ARG A 219 13.49 1.69 -40.42
N TYR A 220 12.80 2.77 -40.08
CA TYR A 220 11.39 2.77 -39.74
C TYR A 220 10.64 3.58 -40.78
N LYS A 221 9.69 2.93 -41.47
CA LYS A 221 8.82 3.57 -42.45
C LYS A 221 7.47 3.92 -41.83
N PRO A 222 6.94 5.12 -42.11
CA PRO A 222 5.59 5.52 -41.70
C PRO A 222 4.54 4.61 -42.34
N THR A 223 3.45 4.32 -41.63
CA THR A 223 2.37 3.46 -42.12
C THR A 223 1.09 4.22 -42.47
N GLY A 224 1.02 5.53 -42.21
CA GLY A 224 -0.19 6.34 -42.32
C GLY A 224 -1.23 6.09 -41.22
N ILE A 225 -0.93 5.22 -40.25
CA ILE A 225 -1.83 4.86 -39.15
C ILE A 225 -1.54 5.79 -37.98
N LEU A 226 -2.48 6.69 -37.69
CA LEU A 226 -2.42 7.53 -36.50
C LEU A 226 -2.87 6.75 -35.27
N ALA A 227 -2.22 7.03 -34.15
CA ALA A 227 -2.52 6.45 -32.86
C ALA A 227 -2.40 7.50 -31.74
N LEU A 228 -3.46 7.66 -30.97
CA LEU A 228 -3.43 8.39 -29.71
C LEU A 228 -3.03 7.42 -28.60
N GLN A 229 -1.94 7.71 -27.92
CA GLN A 229 -1.38 6.91 -26.84
C GLN A 229 -1.59 7.60 -25.50
N TYR A 230 -2.16 6.87 -24.56
CA TYR A 230 -2.08 7.20 -23.14
C TYR A 230 -0.70 6.80 -22.61
N ASP A 231 0.15 7.80 -22.38
CA ASP A 231 1.58 7.63 -22.08
C ASP A 231 1.84 7.46 -20.58
N THR A 232 1.12 6.53 -19.96
CA THR A 232 1.34 6.13 -18.57
C THR A 232 0.91 4.66 -18.42
N TYR A 233 1.62 3.92 -17.57
CA TYR A 233 1.36 2.50 -17.38
C TYR A 233 0.04 2.27 -16.60
N PRO A 234 -0.82 1.30 -17.00
CA PRO A 234 -0.70 0.47 -18.20
C PRO A 234 -1.02 1.26 -19.47
N HIS A 235 -0.17 1.12 -20.49
CA HIS A 235 -0.32 1.86 -21.74
C HIS A 235 -1.64 1.49 -22.42
N LYS A 236 -2.44 2.52 -22.74
CA LYS A 236 -3.63 2.40 -23.58
C LYS A 236 -3.37 3.12 -24.90
N GLU A 237 -3.86 2.56 -26.00
CA GLU A 237 -3.69 3.14 -27.32
C GLU A 237 -4.99 2.99 -28.12
N TRP A 238 -5.37 4.07 -28.79
CA TRP A 238 -6.41 4.10 -29.82
C TRP A 238 -5.72 4.42 -31.14
N LYS A 239 -6.06 3.70 -32.19
CA LYS A 239 -5.41 3.85 -33.50
C LYS A 239 -6.41 3.65 -34.61
N ASP A 240 -6.01 4.01 -35.82
CA ASP A 240 -6.79 3.68 -37.01
C ASP A 240 -7.01 2.18 -37.09
N GLY A 241 -8.28 1.80 -37.19
CA GLY A 241 -8.73 0.46 -37.48
C GLY A 241 -9.01 0.27 -38.96
N LYS A 242 -9.35 -0.96 -39.34
CA LYS A 242 -9.82 -1.25 -40.70
C LYS A 242 -11.22 -0.67 -40.98
N THR A 243 -12.02 -0.49 -39.92
CA THR A 243 -13.43 -0.11 -39.99
C THR A 243 -13.73 1.28 -39.43
N GLN A 244 -12.90 1.77 -38.50
CA GLN A 244 -13.07 3.07 -37.87
C GLN A 244 -11.74 3.81 -37.88
N SER A 245 -11.78 5.05 -38.33
CA SER A 245 -10.66 5.99 -38.22
C SER A 245 -10.48 6.45 -36.76
N LEU A 246 -9.33 7.04 -36.44
CA LEU A 246 -9.08 7.60 -35.11
C LEU A 246 -10.03 8.76 -34.79
N GLU A 247 -10.36 9.56 -35.78
CA GLU A 247 -11.31 10.68 -35.73
C GLU A 247 -12.71 10.23 -35.29
N GLN A 248 -13.16 9.08 -35.76
CA GLN A 248 -14.45 8.49 -35.36
C GLN A 248 -14.46 7.90 -33.96
N GLN A 249 -13.31 7.86 -33.27
CA GLN A 249 -13.18 7.30 -31.92
C GLN A 249 -13.16 8.40 -30.85
N LEU A 250 -13.32 9.68 -31.19
CA LEU A 250 -13.24 10.80 -30.24
C LEU A 250 -14.17 10.62 -29.03
N SER A 251 -15.46 10.34 -29.25
CA SER A 251 -16.44 10.10 -28.19
C SER A 251 -16.02 8.96 -27.26
N ARG A 252 -15.55 7.85 -27.83
CA ARG A 252 -15.03 6.69 -27.10
C ARG A 252 -13.77 6.99 -26.30
N ILE A 253 -12.88 7.83 -26.82
CA ILE A 253 -11.65 8.25 -26.12
C ILE A 253 -12.04 9.10 -24.91
N ILE A 254 -12.90 10.12 -25.09
CA ILE A 254 -13.36 10.99 -24.00
C ILE A 254 -14.08 10.17 -22.92
N ALA A 255 -15.00 9.29 -23.32
CA ALA A 255 -15.71 8.38 -22.41
C ALA A 255 -14.74 7.52 -21.56
N TYR A 256 -13.66 7.04 -22.19
CA TYR A 256 -12.65 6.26 -21.46
C TYR A 256 -11.93 7.13 -20.42
N LEU A 257 -11.53 8.34 -20.79
CA LEU A 257 -10.82 9.25 -19.88
C LEU A 257 -11.67 9.64 -18.68
N GLU A 258 -12.97 9.88 -18.87
CA GLU A 258 -13.92 10.17 -17.79
C GLU A 258 -14.07 8.99 -16.81
N ILE A 259 -14.30 7.77 -17.33
CA ILE A 259 -14.40 6.56 -16.49
C ILE A 259 -13.12 6.33 -15.69
N GLU A 260 -11.98 6.50 -16.34
CA GLU A 260 -10.68 6.31 -15.70
C GLU A 260 -10.40 7.41 -14.66
N ALA A 261 -10.86 8.64 -14.87
CA ALA A 261 -10.75 9.74 -13.91
C ALA A 261 -11.54 9.43 -12.64
N ASP A 262 -12.78 8.96 -12.78
CA ASP A 262 -13.63 8.56 -11.66
C ASP A 262 -12.99 7.43 -10.86
N HIS A 263 -12.42 6.44 -11.55
CA HIS A 263 -11.72 5.34 -10.90
C HIS A 263 -10.53 5.82 -10.06
N ARG A 264 -9.69 6.71 -10.62
CA ARG A 264 -8.54 7.29 -9.89
C ARG A 264 -8.94 8.13 -8.71
N MET A 265 -10.00 8.92 -8.86
CA MET A 265 -10.51 9.74 -7.77
C MET A 265 -11.01 8.86 -6.62
N ALA A 266 -11.74 7.79 -6.92
CA ALA A 266 -12.17 6.81 -5.92
C ALA A 266 -10.99 6.13 -5.22
N GLU A 267 -9.98 5.68 -5.98
CA GLU A 267 -8.77 5.09 -5.39
C GLU A 267 -7.97 6.08 -4.53
N ARG A 268 -7.89 7.35 -4.94
CA ARG A 268 -7.20 8.39 -4.18
C ARG A 268 -7.90 8.61 -2.83
N ILE A 269 -9.23 8.66 -2.82
CA ILE A 269 -10.01 8.79 -1.58
C ILE A 269 -9.81 7.59 -0.66
N ILE A 270 -9.81 6.37 -1.21
CA ILE A 270 -9.56 5.14 -0.42
C ILE A 270 -8.15 5.16 0.19
N ARG A 271 -7.12 5.46 -0.62
CA ARG A 271 -5.73 5.53 -0.16
C ARG A 271 -5.52 6.55 0.95
N LEU A 272 -6.12 7.73 0.85
CA LEU A 272 -6.04 8.75 1.89
C LEU A 272 -6.65 8.27 3.21
N ARG A 273 -7.84 7.64 3.16
CA ARG A 273 -8.49 7.07 4.35
C ARG A 273 -7.66 5.97 5.01
N GLU A 274 -7.06 5.10 4.22
CA GLU A 274 -6.17 4.04 4.72
C GLU A 274 -4.91 4.61 5.37
N GLU A 275 -4.33 5.66 4.79
CA GLU A 275 -3.17 6.33 5.34
C GLU A 275 -3.48 7.00 6.69
N ASP A 276 -4.61 7.71 6.78
CA ASP A 276 -5.07 8.33 8.01
C ASP A 276 -5.34 7.29 9.11
N ALA A 277 -5.99 6.17 8.75
CA ALA A 277 -6.23 5.07 9.68
C ALA A 277 -4.92 4.43 10.18
N ARG A 278 -3.92 4.25 9.29
CA ARG A 278 -2.59 3.74 9.67
C ARG A 278 -1.89 4.68 10.64
N LYS A 279 -1.86 5.98 10.35
CA LYS A 279 -1.24 6.99 11.22
C LYS A 279 -1.88 7.00 12.61
N GLU A 280 -3.20 6.89 12.68
CA GLU A 280 -3.88 6.83 13.98
C GLU A 280 -3.56 5.55 14.74
N GLN A 281 -3.51 4.40 14.05
CA GLN A 281 -3.14 3.13 14.66
C GLN A 281 -1.69 3.12 15.16
N GLU A 282 -0.75 3.68 14.39
CA GLU A 282 0.64 3.88 14.81
C GLU A 282 0.73 4.76 16.06
N ARG A 283 -0.05 5.84 16.12
CA ARG A 283 -0.12 6.74 17.28
C ARG A 283 -0.61 6.02 18.53
N ILE A 284 -1.66 5.20 18.41
CA ILE A 284 -2.19 4.40 19.52
C ILE A 284 -1.17 3.38 20.01
N ILE A 285 -0.50 2.67 19.09
CA ILE A 285 0.53 1.67 19.44
C ILE A 285 1.71 2.35 20.15
N ALA A 286 2.22 3.46 19.61
CA ALA A 286 3.34 4.19 20.22
C ALA A 286 3.01 4.70 21.63
N GLU A 287 1.78 5.20 21.84
CA GLU A 287 1.31 5.64 23.15
C GLU A 287 1.21 4.45 24.14
N LEU A 288 0.70 3.30 23.71
CA LEU A 288 0.65 2.09 24.53
C LEU A 288 2.05 1.56 24.87
N GLU A 289 2.96 1.54 23.92
CA GLU A 289 4.36 1.14 24.14
C GLU A 289 5.07 2.09 25.09
N LYS A 290 4.81 3.39 24.98
CA LYS A 290 5.32 4.38 25.92
C LYS A 290 4.83 4.11 27.34
N ARG A 291 3.52 3.94 27.54
CA ARG A 291 2.96 3.59 28.85
C ARG A 291 3.54 2.30 29.41
N LYS A 292 3.70 1.26 28.58
CA LYS A 292 4.34 0.01 29.02
C LYS A 292 5.79 0.22 29.45
N ARG A 293 6.56 1.03 28.72
CA ARG A 293 7.95 1.33 29.08
C ARG A 293 8.01 2.11 30.40
N ASP A 294 7.17 3.12 30.54
CA ASP A 294 7.13 3.96 31.73
C ASP A 294 6.74 3.09 32.96
N GLU A 295 5.69 2.26 32.85
CA GLU A 295 5.29 1.30 33.89
C GLU A 295 6.40 0.29 34.25
N LEU A 296 7.15 -0.20 33.26
CA LEU A 296 8.26 -1.13 33.51
C LEU A 296 9.45 -0.46 34.20
N VAL A 297 9.71 0.81 33.91
CA VAL A 297 10.74 1.60 34.61
C VAL A 297 10.33 1.79 36.07
N ASP A 298 9.11 2.25 36.31
CA ASP A 298 8.56 2.46 37.65
C ASP A 298 8.55 1.15 38.46
N PHE A 299 8.13 0.04 37.83
CA PHE A 299 8.13 -1.28 38.46
C PHE A 299 9.55 -1.77 38.78
N ARG A 300 10.52 -1.55 37.90
CA ARG A 300 11.92 -1.91 38.15
C ARG A 300 12.49 -1.12 39.33
N GLU A 301 12.22 0.18 39.39
CA GLU A 301 12.64 1.02 40.50
C GLU A 301 12.04 0.55 41.83
N LEU A 302 10.74 0.21 41.82
CA LEU A 302 10.06 -0.35 42.98
C LEU A 302 10.72 -1.66 43.46
N LEU A 303 11.06 -2.56 42.54
CA LEU A 303 11.76 -3.81 42.87
C LEU A 303 13.15 -3.56 43.47
N HIS A 304 13.93 -2.63 42.90
CA HIS A 304 15.23 -2.28 43.46
C HIS A 304 15.13 -1.70 44.87
N LYS A 305 14.16 -0.81 45.11
CA LYS A 305 13.88 -0.27 46.45
C LYS A 305 13.48 -1.39 47.42
N ALA A 306 12.60 -2.31 47.02
CA ALA A 306 12.20 -3.42 47.88
C ALA A 306 13.38 -4.34 48.25
N ASP A 307 14.24 -4.68 47.29
CA ASP A 307 15.45 -5.49 47.51
C ASP A 307 16.45 -4.77 48.44
N ARG A 308 16.68 -3.47 48.23
CA ARG A 308 17.54 -2.66 49.10
C ARG A 308 17.03 -2.58 50.53
N TRP A 309 15.73 -2.37 50.70
CA TRP A 309 15.11 -2.37 52.02
C TRP A 309 15.29 -3.73 52.72
N HIS A 310 15.06 -4.84 52.00
CA HIS A 310 15.25 -6.18 52.55
C HIS A 310 16.70 -6.43 52.98
N LYS A 311 17.67 -6.05 52.14
CA LYS A 311 19.10 -6.12 52.44
C LYS A 311 19.49 -5.25 53.65
N ALA A 312 18.98 -4.02 53.75
CA ALA A 312 19.21 -3.14 54.89
C ALA A 312 18.65 -3.75 56.19
N GLN A 313 17.47 -4.36 56.13
CA GLN A 313 16.86 -5.03 57.27
C GLN A 313 17.64 -6.28 57.71
N ASN A 314 18.16 -7.05 56.74
CA ASN A 314 19.04 -8.18 57.01
C ASN A 314 20.34 -7.70 57.68
N LEU A 315 20.92 -6.59 57.20
CA LEU A 315 22.13 -5.98 57.80
C LEU A 315 21.89 -5.52 59.24
N ARG A 316 20.77 -4.84 59.52
CA ARG A 316 20.36 -4.47 60.89
C ARG A 316 20.21 -5.68 61.79
N SER A 317 19.56 -6.73 61.29
CA SER A 317 19.38 -7.98 62.04
C SER A 317 20.73 -8.65 62.38
N TYR A 318 21.66 -8.64 61.43
CA TYR A 318 23.02 -9.14 61.65
C TYR A 318 23.78 -8.32 62.69
N ILE A 319 23.72 -6.98 62.63
CA ILE A 319 24.36 -6.08 63.61
C ILE A 319 23.86 -6.36 65.03
N VAL A 320 22.54 -6.53 65.20
CA VAL A 320 21.93 -6.87 66.49
C VAL A 320 22.44 -8.22 67.01
N GLU A 321 22.60 -9.20 66.14
CA GLU A 321 23.09 -10.53 66.51
C GLU A 321 24.58 -10.52 66.89
N VAL A 322 25.39 -9.68 66.23
CA VAL A 322 26.81 -9.46 66.58
C VAL A 322 26.92 -8.82 67.97
N GLU A 323 26.11 -7.80 68.26
CA GLU A 323 26.06 -7.12 69.57
C GLU A 323 25.65 -8.07 70.71
N LYS A 324 24.74 -9.01 70.45
CA LYS A 324 24.33 -10.03 71.45
C LYS A 324 25.41 -11.06 71.75
N ARG A 325 26.25 -11.40 70.78
CA ARG A 325 27.29 -12.43 70.92
C ARG A 325 28.61 -11.90 71.46
N SER A 326 28.81 -10.58 71.48
CA SER A 326 29.97 -9.97 72.15
C SER A 326 29.87 -10.09 73.67
N ASN A 327 30.96 -10.55 74.31
CA ASN A 327 31.06 -10.63 75.77
C ASN A 327 31.13 -9.24 76.40
N SER A 328 30.71 -9.11 77.67
CA SER A 328 30.76 -7.85 78.45
C SER A 328 32.14 -7.20 78.53
N TYR A 329 33.22 -7.97 78.35
CA TYR A 329 34.61 -7.49 78.35
C TYR A 329 35.03 -6.77 77.05
N ASP A 330 34.39 -7.08 75.90
CA ASP A 330 34.67 -6.44 74.61
C ASP A 330 33.87 -5.14 74.38
N LEU A 331 32.83 -4.92 75.18
CA LEU A 331 31.99 -3.71 75.15
C LEU A 331 32.70 -2.47 75.71
N GLU A 332 33.76 -2.63 76.50
CA GLU A 332 34.67 -1.54 76.92
C GLU A 332 35.70 -1.19 75.83
N ASN A 333 35.82 -1.99 74.78
CA ASN A 333 36.77 -1.79 73.70
C ASN A 333 36.21 -0.78 72.67
N ASN A 334 36.81 0.41 72.63
CA ASN A 334 36.40 1.55 71.80
C ASN A 334 36.33 1.20 70.28
N SER A 335 37.00 0.13 69.84
CA SER A 335 36.99 -0.34 68.45
C SER A 335 35.67 -1.01 68.03
N LEU A 336 35.06 -1.83 68.89
CA LEU A 336 33.82 -2.55 68.58
C LEU A 336 32.62 -1.60 68.53
N ASN A 337 32.53 -0.67 69.49
CA ASN A 337 31.46 0.34 69.52
C ASN A 337 31.53 1.28 68.29
N LYS A 338 32.74 1.67 67.88
CA LYS A 338 32.94 2.44 66.63
C LYS A 338 32.48 1.65 65.40
N TRP A 339 32.77 0.35 65.35
CA TRP A 339 32.32 -0.50 64.24
C TRP A 339 30.80 -0.69 64.23
N LEU A 340 30.16 -0.92 65.39
CA LEU A 340 28.70 -1.04 65.50
C LEU A 340 27.99 0.25 65.08
N GLN A 341 28.52 1.41 65.50
CA GLN A 341 27.99 2.71 65.07
C GLN A 341 28.12 2.87 63.55
N TRP A 342 29.30 2.64 62.99
CA TRP A 342 29.53 2.69 61.55
C TRP A 342 28.57 1.75 60.78
N ALA A 343 28.41 0.51 61.24
CA ALA A 343 27.58 -0.48 60.57
C ALA A 343 26.09 -0.08 60.57
N ARG A 344 25.59 0.50 61.67
CA ARG A 344 24.22 1.05 61.75
C ARG A 344 24.05 2.23 60.78
N GLU A 345 25.03 3.14 60.74
CA GLU A 345 25.01 4.29 59.83
C GLU A 345 25.04 3.86 58.35
N LYS A 346 25.78 2.80 58.02
CA LYS A 346 25.79 2.22 56.67
C LYS A 346 24.48 1.51 56.32
N ALA A 347 23.84 0.83 57.27
CA ALA A 347 22.50 0.27 57.05
C ALA A 347 21.46 1.36 56.77
N ASP A 348 21.54 2.49 57.48
CA ASP A 348 20.67 3.64 57.28
C ASP A 348 20.97 4.43 56.00
N TRP A 349 22.22 4.45 55.53
CA TRP A 349 22.60 4.99 54.22
C TRP A 349 22.04 4.15 53.06
N TYR A 350 21.98 2.81 53.25
CA TYR A 350 21.53 1.87 52.22
C TYR A 350 19.99 1.75 52.14
N ASP A 351 19.30 1.92 53.27
CA ASP A 351 17.84 1.83 53.37
C ASP A 351 17.15 2.91 52.52
N PRO A 352 16.27 2.53 51.57
CA PRO A 352 15.58 3.46 50.68
C PRO A 352 14.57 4.39 51.39
N PHE A 353 14.20 4.15 52.65
CA PHE A 353 13.33 5.04 53.42
C PHE A 353 14.09 6.08 54.25
N ILE A 354 15.37 5.85 54.54
CA ILE A 354 16.18 6.75 55.37
C ILE A 354 17.18 7.52 54.51
N GLU A 355 17.88 6.84 53.60
CA GLU A 355 18.89 7.38 52.69
C GLU A 355 19.87 8.35 53.38
N ARG A 356 20.34 7.96 54.57
CA ARG A 356 21.21 8.81 55.39
C ARG A 356 22.41 9.28 54.57
N HIS A 357 22.76 10.56 54.66
CA HIS A 357 23.93 11.10 53.96
C HIS A 357 25.23 10.53 54.54
N ASP A 358 26.15 10.15 53.67
CA ASP A 358 27.48 9.67 54.03
C ASP A 358 28.52 10.39 53.17
N GLU A 359 29.39 11.17 53.81
CA GLU A 359 30.36 12.04 53.14
C GLU A 359 31.36 11.26 52.27
N LEU A 360 31.63 9.99 52.58
CA LEU A 360 32.60 9.16 51.87
C LEU A 360 31.99 8.36 50.71
N LEU A 361 30.65 8.24 50.65
CA LEU A 361 29.95 7.49 49.62
C LEU A 361 29.16 8.39 48.66
N VAL A 362 29.47 9.69 48.63
CA VAL A 362 28.88 10.64 47.68
C VAL A 362 29.25 10.25 46.25
N GLY A 363 28.25 10.09 45.39
CA GLY A 363 28.44 9.70 43.99
C GLY A 363 28.51 8.21 43.73
N ILE A 364 28.45 7.36 44.77
CA ILE A 364 28.37 5.90 44.61
C ILE A 364 26.90 5.49 44.40
N ASN A 365 26.67 4.65 43.38
CA ASN A 365 25.34 4.10 43.12
C ASN A 365 24.97 3.06 44.19
N ARG A 366 23.94 3.36 44.99
CA ARG A 366 23.40 2.46 46.03
C ARG A 366 22.83 1.17 45.44
N ASP A 367 22.43 1.17 44.17
CA ASP A 367 21.82 0.03 43.50
C ASP A 367 22.87 -0.89 42.84
N SER A 368 24.14 -0.46 42.75
CA SER A 368 25.26 -1.27 42.22
C SER A 368 26.50 -1.13 43.09
N LEU A 369 26.51 -1.85 44.23
CA LEU A 369 27.67 -1.91 45.12
C LEU A 369 28.77 -2.87 44.62
N ASP A 370 28.51 -3.60 43.52
CA ASP A 370 29.39 -4.63 42.98
C ASP A 370 30.41 -4.09 41.94
N ASP A 371 30.22 -2.86 41.44
CA ASP A 371 31.10 -2.22 40.44
C ASP A 371 32.28 -1.48 41.10
N LEU A 372 33.03 -2.17 41.95
CA LEU A 372 34.32 -1.68 42.42
C LEU A 372 35.41 -2.33 41.56
N ASP A 373 36.00 -1.54 40.65
CA ASP A 373 37.19 -1.90 39.86
C ASP A 373 38.23 -2.63 40.71
N GLU A 374 38.87 -3.64 40.11
CA GLU A 374 39.77 -4.62 40.73
C GLU A 374 40.92 -4.01 41.59
N THR A 375 40.66 -3.78 42.88
CA THR A 375 41.57 -3.87 44.05
C THR A 375 42.72 -2.84 44.19
N PRO A 376 43.19 -2.53 45.43
CA PRO A 376 44.04 -3.45 46.17
C PRO A 376 43.51 -3.79 47.56
N LYS A 377 43.82 -5.02 48.00
CA LYS A 377 43.59 -5.59 49.34
C LYS A 377 43.73 -4.57 50.48
N HIS A 378 42.62 -4.00 50.95
CA HIS A 378 42.61 -3.25 52.19
C HIS A 378 42.35 -4.18 53.37
N LYS A 379 43.26 -4.12 54.35
CA LYS A 379 43.21 -4.85 55.62
C LYS A 379 41.82 -4.76 56.23
N SER A 380 41.25 -5.92 56.55
CA SER A 380 40.04 -6.06 57.36
C SER A 380 40.09 -5.11 58.56
N VAL A 381 39.09 -4.22 58.66
CA VAL A 381 38.89 -3.30 59.79
C VAL A 381 38.12 -4.02 60.93
N TYR A 382 37.85 -5.32 60.80
CA TYR A 382 37.26 -6.10 61.89
C TYR A 382 38.27 -6.30 63.03
N PRO A 383 37.87 -6.11 64.31
CA PRO A 383 38.64 -6.59 65.44
C PRO A 383 38.81 -8.10 65.33
N TYR A 384 40.05 -8.57 65.20
CA TYR A 384 40.40 -9.97 64.94
C TYR A 384 40.11 -10.93 66.12
N TYR A 385 39.49 -10.46 67.21
CA TYR A 385 39.44 -11.16 68.49
C TYR A 385 38.07 -11.69 68.93
N VAL A 386 37.03 -11.67 68.09
CA VAL A 386 35.67 -12.14 68.48
C VAL A 386 35.30 -13.51 67.89
N LEU A 387 36.19 -14.17 67.13
CA LEU A 387 35.89 -15.46 66.47
C LEU A 387 36.86 -16.60 66.80
N GLU A 388 37.52 -16.58 67.96
CA GLU A 388 38.15 -17.78 68.51
C GLU A 388 37.38 -18.33 69.72
N SER A 389 36.14 -18.77 69.44
CA SER A 389 35.54 -19.87 70.19
C SER A 389 34.52 -20.60 69.31
N GLY A 390 35.01 -21.67 68.66
CA GLY A 390 34.31 -22.81 68.07
C GLY A 390 32.83 -22.70 67.69
N ASN A 391 32.54 -22.49 66.40
CA ASN A 391 31.64 -23.32 65.56
C ASN A 391 31.29 -22.57 64.26
N SER A 392 32.08 -22.77 63.20
CA SER A 392 31.70 -22.36 61.84
C SER A 392 30.84 -23.44 61.18
N TYR A 393 29.53 -23.39 61.41
CA TYR A 393 28.53 -24.20 60.68
C TYR A 393 27.95 -23.49 59.45
N PHE A 394 28.41 -22.27 59.12
CA PHE A 394 27.84 -21.44 58.04
C PHE A 394 28.76 -21.20 56.83
N ALA A 395 29.93 -21.85 56.77
CA ALA A 395 30.85 -21.75 55.64
C ALA A 395 30.53 -22.70 54.47
N SER A 396 29.28 -23.18 54.35
CA SER A 396 28.96 -24.26 53.42
C SER A 396 27.62 -24.11 52.71
N GLN A 397 27.30 -22.96 52.08
CA GLN A 397 26.20 -22.90 51.08
C GLN A 397 26.35 -21.82 49.98
N TRP A 398 27.56 -21.44 49.56
CA TRP A 398 27.75 -20.66 48.33
C TRP A 398 28.84 -21.29 47.44
N LYS A 399 28.52 -22.43 46.83
CA LYS A 399 29.23 -22.90 45.63
C LYS A 399 28.51 -22.31 44.41
N ASN A 400 29.03 -21.19 43.91
CA ASN A 400 28.68 -20.66 42.60
C ASN A 400 29.12 -21.66 41.52
N ASN A 401 28.15 -22.28 40.84
CA ASN A 401 28.36 -22.97 39.58
C ASN A 401 28.20 -21.97 38.43
N TYR A 402 29.31 -21.43 37.93
CA TYR A 402 29.39 -20.87 36.58
C TYR A 402 30.52 -21.55 35.83
N ARG A 403 30.14 -22.53 35.01
CA ARG A 403 31.01 -23.23 34.07
C ARG A 403 30.95 -22.45 32.75
N LYS A 404 32.06 -21.79 32.36
CA LYS A 404 32.27 -21.29 30.99
C LYS A 404 32.16 -22.48 30.03
N LYS A 405 31.31 -22.37 29.01
CA LYS A 405 31.36 -23.22 27.81
C LYS A 405 32.28 -22.52 26.81
N GLU A 406 33.29 -23.26 26.36
CA GLU A 406 33.96 -23.05 25.07
C GLU A 406 33.00 -23.33 23.91
#